data_AF-A0A9E5MWB2-F1
#
_entry.id   AF-A0A9E5MWB2-F1
#
_cell.length_a   1.000
_cell.length_b   1.000
_cell.length_c   1.000
_cell.angle_alpha   90.00
_cell.angle_beta   90.00
_cell.angle_gamma   90.00
#
_symmetry.space_group_name_H-M   'P 1'
#
loop_
_entity.id
_entity.type
_entity.pdbx_description
1 polymer ?
#
loop_
_entity_poly.entity_id
_entity_poly.type
_entity_poly.pdbx_seq_one_letter_code
_entity_poly.pdbx_strand_id
1 'polypeptide(L)'
;MKFSLKFRRKNKAEDPENAVEETAATPARKEKKFSGAAVKRWLFLHGEKVATGVVVALLALMVYTAIGKLELDSNQTPDDLKSRASQIREKIDNATFPADSFPVPDFSRQVKQNSVKLAAESYQIRNFTGDEQGPCRRCDPEILPPQQLEIKAGHGLFFVAKNQVEEEESDESDKQLDAREFTPELTSQLGATAPPEGAQSMGKRWIAVNALVPYQQQVDAYDSCFLRCLGYDRQEDWPKYTHVNVRRIEMTPDAEEDWDEAKQWSVDENYLARLQDTWAGRGNDPVPQKYQVAGLIQPLGPLADGTWSGWASHSQFAESLPDDDSTQPRSDTTPAGMGPAWPGGSRPAVDPTRPPSGPNSMGMDTAGTPDTAEAAPATRPPLTKFKLIRVFDFDVEPGKSYRYQLQIVIKNPNGKSRGLPAFYLDNPEIKDEELRESEWSQSSGPAWVPLDANLYAAGIVPPTEDSPEPAAEVIVEILEIAKGTQPAGKMRLHRGEPLQGEAPLQYADVQSQKVMIDKQGKIDTEYTLLDLRLPQPTSVGPQSPAELLFMDDRGNLVLRNTVDNASRVERFKAIEKVASSQPTKVPDTPETPPADRDIDEWEDKKKRRR
;
A
#
# COMPACT_ATOMS: atom_id res chain seq x y z
N MET A 1 16.41 -60.95 -26.92
CA MET A 1 17.03 -61.93 -26.00
C MET A 1 16.09 -62.16 -24.82
N LYS A 2 15.65 -63.42 -24.60
CA LYS A 2 14.80 -63.86 -23.48
C LYS A 2 15.66 -64.44 -22.37
N PHE A 3 15.43 -64.11 -21.09
CA PHE A 3 15.61 -64.95 -19.88
C PHE A 3 14.88 -64.21 -18.73
N SER A 4 13.86 -64.69 -18.01
CA SER A 4 13.54 -65.97 -17.33
C SER A 4 13.98 -66.03 -15.85
N LEU A 5 12.97 -65.95 -14.96
CA LEU A 5 12.73 -66.76 -13.74
C LEU A 5 13.61 -66.59 -12.47
N LYS A 6 12.97 -66.26 -11.33
CA LYS A 6 12.63 -67.18 -10.20
C LYS A 6 12.49 -66.42 -8.86
N PHE A 7 11.31 -66.45 -8.24
CA PHE A 7 11.16 -66.25 -6.80
C PHE A 7 10.94 -67.60 -6.10
N ARG A 8 11.73 -67.82 -5.05
CA ARG A 8 11.82 -69.06 -4.27
C ARG A 8 10.93 -68.94 -3.04
N ARG A 9 9.91 -69.81 -2.95
CA ARG A 9 9.12 -70.08 -1.73
C ARG A 9 9.98 -70.78 -0.67
N LYS A 10 9.77 -70.45 0.60
CA LYS A 10 9.95 -71.36 1.74
C LYS A 10 8.76 -71.20 2.68
N ASN A 11 8.04 -72.30 2.86
CA ASN A 11 7.07 -72.54 3.92
C ASN A 11 7.80 -73.12 5.14
N LYS A 12 7.27 -72.88 6.35
CA LYS A 12 7.35 -73.77 7.54
C LYS A 12 6.32 -73.26 8.59
N ALA A 13 5.16 -73.91 8.74
CA ALA A 13 4.79 -75.05 9.63
C ALA A 13 4.60 -74.60 11.11
N GLU A 14 3.36 -74.62 11.64
CA GLU A 14 2.76 -75.67 12.53
C GLU A 14 3.14 -75.39 14.02
N ASP A 15 2.30 -75.44 15.07
CA ASP A 15 0.91 -75.87 15.30
C ASP A 15 0.45 -75.37 16.72
N PRO A 16 -0.62 -75.88 17.42
CA PRO A 16 -1.59 -75.05 18.15
C PRO A 16 -1.56 -75.23 19.69
N GLU A 17 -2.38 -74.46 20.44
CA GLU A 17 -3.26 -75.00 21.51
C GLU A 17 -3.96 -73.90 22.36
N ASN A 18 -5.24 -74.19 22.61
CA ASN A 18 -6.07 -73.94 23.78
C ASN A 18 -6.79 -72.60 24.02
N ALA A 19 -8.10 -72.80 24.17
CA ALA A 19 -9.21 -71.88 24.35
C ALA A 19 -9.40 -71.47 25.81
N VAL A 20 -9.86 -70.23 26.01
CA VAL A 20 -10.78 -69.86 27.09
C VAL A 20 -11.76 -68.83 26.53
N GLU A 21 -13.04 -69.09 26.72
CA GLU A 21 -14.18 -68.21 26.46
C GLU A 21 -14.04 -66.89 27.24
N GLU A 22 -14.29 -65.74 26.59
CA GLU A 22 -15.05 -64.65 27.22
C GLU A 22 -15.53 -63.62 26.19
N THR A 23 -16.86 -63.50 26.13
CA THR A 23 -17.69 -62.30 25.97
C THR A 23 -17.35 -61.23 24.92
N ALA A 24 -18.33 -61.09 24.01
CA ALA A 24 -18.53 -60.04 23.03
C ALA A 24 -18.14 -58.61 23.46
N ALA A 25 -17.26 -58.00 22.66
CA ALA A 25 -17.26 -56.57 22.38
C ALA A 25 -16.61 -56.30 21.02
N THR A 26 -17.35 -55.66 20.12
CA THR A 26 -16.89 -55.18 18.80
C THR A 26 -15.64 -54.30 18.94
N PRO A 27 -14.49 -54.65 18.34
CA PRO A 27 -13.33 -53.75 18.34
C PRO A 27 -13.54 -52.63 17.32
N ALA A 28 -13.57 -51.40 17.81
CA ALA A 28 -13.56 -50.19 17.00
C ALA A 28 -12.37 -50.20 16.01
N ARG A 29 -12.68 -49.93 14.74
CA ARG A 29 -11.74 -49.74 13.63
C ARG A 29 -10.78 -48.60 13.97
N LYS A 30 -9.61 -48.91 14.53
CA LYS A 30 -8.52 -47.96 14.74
C LYS A 30 -7.95 -47.52 13.40
N GLU A 31 -8.26 -46.28 13.00
CA GLU A 31 -7.52 -45.56 11.97
C GLU A 31 -6.03 -45.51 12.37
N LYS A 32 -5.17 -46.11 11.53
CA LYS A 32 -3.72 -45.95 11.66
C LYS A 32 -3.38 -44.50 11.32
N LYS A 33 -3.35 -43.64 12.33
CA LYS A 33 -2.78 -42.28 12.21
C LYS A 33 -1.34 -42.42 11.71
N PHE A 34 -1.11 -42.02 10.46
CA PHE A 34 0.23 -41.88 9.89
C PHE A 34 0.99 -40.86 10.74
N SER A 35 1.93 -41.33 11.56
CA SER A 35 2.73 -40.42 12.37
C SER A 35 3.64 -39.61 11.45
N GLY A 36 3.71 -38.30 11.64
CA GLY A 36 4.57 -37.41 10.84
C GLY A 36 6.05 -37.84 10.84
N ALA A 37 6.49 -38.62 11.83
CA ALA A 37 7.83 -39.20 11.87
C ALA A 37 8.08 -40.26 10.77
N ALA A 38 7.06 -41.07 10.42
CA ALA A 38 7.18 -42.07 9.37
C ALA A 38 7.26 -41.44 7.97
N VAL A 39 6.50 -40.36 7.75
CA VAL A 39 6.53 -39.58 6.50
C VAL A 39 7.88 -38.89 6.32
N LYS A 40 8.42 -38.27 7.38
CA LYS A 40 9.76 -37.64 7.35
C LYS A 40 10.86 -38.67 7.01
N ARG A 41 10.82 -39.86 7.60
CA ARG A 41 11.83 -40.90 7.34
C ARG A 41 11.75 -41.48 5.92
N TRP A 42 10.53 -41.57 5.36
CA TRP A 42 10.34 -41.98 3.97
C TRP A 42 10.85 -40.92 2.99
N LEU A 43 10.56 -39.64 3.24
CA LEU A 43 11.05 -38.50 2.47
C LEU A 43 12.58 -38.40 2.49
N PHE A 44 13.24 -38.67 3.61
CA PHE A 44 14.71 -38.70 3.67
C PHE A 44 15.32 -39.84 2.85
N LEU A 45 14.69 -41.03 2.83
CA LEU A 45 15.23 -42.20 2.11
C LEU A 45 14.91 -42.20 0.61
N HIS A 46 13.89 -41.44 0.17
CA HIS A 46 13.40 -41.46 -1.21
C HIS A 46 13.34 -40.09 -1.88
N GLY A 47 13.62 -39.00 -1.14
CA GLY A 47 13.53 -37.62 -1.64
C GLY A 47 14.43 -37.34 -2.84
N GLU A 48 15.63 -37.91 -2.87
CA GLU A 48 16.55 -37.78 -4.00
C GLU A 48 15.98 -38.37 -5.30
N LYS A 49 15.33 -39.54 -5.22
CA LYS A 49 14.72 -40.20 -6.39
C LYS A 49 13.52 -39.40 -6.91
N VAL A 50 12.76 -38.80 -6.02
CA VAL A 50 11.63 -37.92 -6.37
C VAL A 50 12.15 -36.64 -7.02
N ALA A 51 13.16 -35.99 -6.45
CA ALA A 51 13.78 -34.79 -7.03
C ALA A 51 14.36 -35.07 -8.43
N THR A 52 15.06 -36.19 -8.59
CA THR A 52 15.60 -36.61 -9.89
C THR A 52 14.48 -36.85 -10.92
N GLY A 53 13.37 -37.48 -10.51
CA GLY A 53 12.21 -37.68 -11.36
C GLY A 53 11.56 -36.37 -11.83
N VAL A 54 11.47 -35.37 -10.94
CA VAL A 54 10.93 -34.04 -11.27
C VAL A 54 11.82 -33.31 -12.29
N VAL A 55 13.14 -33.37 -12.13
CA VAL A 55 14.08 -32.74 -13.08
C VAL A 55 13.98 -33.38 -14.46
N VAL A 56 13.88 -34.71 -14.55
CA VAL A 56 13.70 -35.42 -15.83
C VAL A 56 12.37 -35.05 -16.49
N ALA A 57 11.29 -34.92 -15.72
CA ALA A 57 9.98 -34.51 -16.24
C ALA A 57 10.00 -33.07 -16.77
N LEU A 58 10.67 -32.14 -16.07
CA LEU A 58 10.83 -30.75 -16.52
C LEU A 58 11.67 -30.65 -17.80
N LEU A 59 12.74 -31.44 -17.92
CA LEU A 59 13.54 -31.51 -19.16
C LEU A 59 12.73 -32.08 -20.32
N ALA A 60 11.93 -33.13 -20.11
CA ALA A 60 11.04 -33.66 -21.13
C ALA A 60 9.98 -32.63 -21.58
N LEU A 61 9.45 -31.83 -20.64
CA LEU A 61 8.51 -30.74 -20.93
C LEU A 61 9.18 -29.62 -21.76
N MET A 62 10.41 -29.24 -21.44
CA MET A 62 11.17 -28.27 -22.24
C MET A 62 11.39 -28.77 -23.67
N VAL A 63 11.78 -30.03 -23.85
CA VAL A 63 11.93 -30.62 -25.18
C VAL A 63 10.60 -30.65 -25.93
N TYR A 64 9.51 -31.02 -25.26
CA TYR A 64 8.16 -31.05 -25.85
C TYR A 64 7.69 -29.65 -26.29
N THR A 65 7.91 -28.62 -25.47
CA THR A 65 7.54 -27.23 -25.78
C THR A 65 8.42 -26.59 -26.84
N ALA A 66 9.70 -26.96 -26.91
CA ALA A 66 10.61 -26.51 -27.97
C ALA A 66 10.21 -27.07 -29.35
N ILE A 67 9.75 -28.32 -29.40
CA ILE A 67 9.28 -28.94 -30.66
C ILE A 67 7.98 -28.26 -31.16
N GLY A 68 7.15 -27.71 -30.27
CA GLY A 68 5.89 -27.04 -30.63
C GLY A 68 5.99 -25.57 -31.06
N LYS A 69 7.15 -24.90 -30.89
CA LYS A 69 7.32 -23.45 -31.19
C LYS A 69 8.00 -23.13 -32.52
N LEU A 70 8.17 -24.12 -33.40
CA LEU A 70 8.79 -23.94 -34.72
C LEU A 70 7.81 -23.65 -35.86
N GLU A 71 6.52 -23.48 -35.56
CA GLU A 71 5.55 -23.03 -36.56
C GLU A 71 5.57 -21.50 -36.60
N LEU A 72 6.07 -20.94 -37.72
CA LEU A 72 5.79 -19.55 -38.07
C LEU A 72 4.27 -19.33 -37.95
N ASP A 73 3.87 -18.29 -37.24
CA ASP A 73 2.48 -17.90 -37.03
C ASP A 73 1.73 -17.99 -38.37
N SER A 74 0.92 -19.04 -38.51
CA SER A 74 0.29 -19.45 -39.79
C SER A 74 -0.65 -18.38 -40.36
N ASN A 75 -0.91 -17.33 -39.59
CA ASN A 75 -1.71 -16.18 -39.95
C ASN A 75 -0.90 -15.06 -40.64
N GLN A 76 0.44 -15.14 -40.71
CA GLN A 76 1.25 -14.21 -41.52
C GLN A 76 1.57 -14.87 -42.85
N THR A 77 0.68 -14.66 -43.82
CA THR A 77 0.94 -15.14 -45.18
C THR A 77 2.09 -14.33 -45.82
N PRO A 78 2.88 -14.92 -46.72
CA PRO A 78 3.92 -14.17 -47.46
C PRO A 78 3.39 -12.92 -48.17
N ASP A 79 2.09 -12.90 -48.49
CA ASP A 79 1.43 -11.79 -49.13
C ASP A 79 1.16 -10.62 -48.16
N ASP A 80 0.94 -10.88 -46.87
CA ASP A 80 0.84 -9.82 -45.84
C ASP A 80 2.17 -9.10 -45.66
N LEU A 81 3.29 -9.82 -45.72
CA LEU A 81 4.63 -9.22 -45.65
C LEU A 81 4.93 -8.38 -46.91
N LYS A 82 4.50 -8.83 -48.10
CA LYS A 82 4.60 -8.03 -49.34
C LYS A 82 3.73 -6.78 -49.30
N SER A 83 2.52 -6.89 -48.79
CA SER A 83 1.59 -5.76 -48.58
C SER A 83 2.22 -4.71 -47.67
N ARG A 84 2.75 -5.12 -46.51
CA ARG A 84 3.39 -4.21 -45.55
C ARG A 84 4.64 -3.54 -46.10
N ALA A 85 5.46 -4.28 -46.84
CA ALA A 85 6.65 -3.73 -47.50
C ALA A 85 6.26 -2.70 -48.59
N SER A 86 5.17 -2.94 -49.32
CA SER A 86 4.65 -2.02 -50.33
C SER A 86 4.11 -0.73 -49.71
N GLN A 87 3.36 -0.81 -48.60
CA GLN A 87 2.88 0.36 -47.86
C GLN A 87 4.01 1.23 -47.30
N ILE A 88 5.09 0.62 -46.79
CA ILE A 88 6.26 1.37 -46.31
C ILE A 88 6.94 2.08 -47.48
N ARG A 89 7.05 1.42 -48.64
CA ARG A 89 7.66 2.01 -49.83
C ARG A 89 6.84 3.19 -50.36
N GLU A 90 5.52 3.05 -50.40
CA GLU A 90 4.61 4.13 -50.77
C GLU A 90 4.67 5.32 -49.80
N LYS A 91 4.87 5.08 -48.50
CA LYS A 91 5.11 6.15 -47.52
C LYS A 91 6.45 6.87 -47.72
N ILE A 92 7.49 6.16 -48.14
CA ILE A 92 8.80 6.75 -48.43
C ILE A 92 8.73 7.56 -49.73
N ASP A 93 8.09 7.01 -50.76
CA ASP A 93 7.99 7.67 -52.07
C ASP A 93 7.07 8.91 -52.02
N ASN A 94 6.03 8.89 -51.18
CA ASN A 94 5.14 10.03 -50.95
C ASN A 94 5.61 10.99 -49.83
N ALA A 95 6.73 10.70 -49.16
CA ALA A 95 7.30 11.64 -48.21
C ALA A 95 7.91 12.84 -48.95
N THR A 96 7.11 13.87 -49.16
CA THR A 96 7.61 15.18 -49.58
C THR A 96 8.38 15.80 -48.43
N PHE A 97 9.69 15.54 -48.38
CA PHE A 97 10.61 16.36 -47.60
C PHE A 97 10.48 17.80 -48.13
N PRO A 98 10.12 18.79 -47.29
CA PRO A 98 10.07 20.17 -47.74
C PRO A 98 11.45 20.55 -48.29
N ALA A 99 11.51 20.76 -49.61
CA ALA A 99 12.75 21.04 -50.32
C ALA A 99 13.37 22.40 -49.95
N ASP A 100 12.60 23.24 -49.27
CA ASP A 100 13.02 24.57 -48.84
C ASP A 100 12.94 24.70 -47.31
N SER A 101 14.05 25.21 -46.76
CA SER A 101 14.26 25.68 -45.39
C SER A 101 14.57 24.64 -44.31
N PHE A 102 15.70 23.93 -44.45
CA PHE A 102 16.65 24.07 -43.34
C PHE A 102 17.28 25.45 -43.51
N PRO A 103 16.98 26.45 -42.68
CA PRO A 103 17.65 27.74 -42.78
C PRO A 103 19.14 27.45 -42.64
N VAL A 104 19.89 27.64 -43.73
CA VAL A 104 21.35 27.55 -43.69
C VAL A 104 21.77 28.53 -42.60
N PRO A 105 22.35 28.06 -41.49
CA PRO A 105 22.72 28.95 -40.41
C PRO A 105 23.60 30.04 -41.00
N ASP A 106 23.33 31.30 -40.67
CA ASP A 106 24.17 32.40 -41.11
C ASP A 106 25.53 32.28 -40.39
N PHE A 107 26.42 31.49 -40.99
CA PHE A 107 27.75 31.22 -40.47
C PHE A 107 28.56 32.51 -40.35
N SER A 108 28.25 33.55 -41.14
CA SER A 108 28.90 34.86 -41.00
C SER A 108 28.48 35.55 -39.71
N ARG A 109 27.20 35.43 -39.31
CA ARG A 109 26.69 35.93 -38.03
C ARG A 109 27.21 35.12 -36.85
N GLN A 110 27.26 33.80 -36.95
CA GLN A 110 27.84 32.94 -35.91
C GLN A 110 29.34 33.17 -35.74
N VAL A 111 30.09 33.33 -36.83
CA VAL A 111 31.51 33.68 -36.76
C VAL A 111 31.69 35.06 -36.15
N LYS A 112 30.88 36.07 -36.50
CA LYS A 112 30.94 37.38 -35.83
C LYS A 112 30.63 37.31 -34.34
N GLN A 113 29.63 36.53 -33.93
CA GLN A 113 29.28 36.32 -32.51
C GLN A 113 30.33 35.51 -31.74
N ASN A 114 30.99 34.55 -32.40
CA ASN A 114 32.00 33.70 -31.77
C ASN A 114 33.45 34.20 -31.96
N SER A 115 33.66 35.21 -32.81
CA SER A 115 34.93 35.92 -33.00
C SER A 115 35.17 37.02 -31.97
N VAL A 116 34.38 37.05 -30.90
CA VAL A 116 34.74 37.78 -29.67
C VAL A 116 36.17 37.38 -29.35
N LYS A 117 37.08 38.37 -29.26
CA LYS A 117 38.45 38.14 -28.82
C LYS A 117 38.38 37.35 -27.53
N LEU A 118 38.69 36.06 -27.60
CA LEU A 118 38.80 35.21 -26.43
C LEU A 118 39.82 35.90 -25.54
N ALA A 119 39.37 36.32 -24.35
CA ALA A 119 40.22 37.03 -23.41
C ALA A 119 41.46 36.16 -23.19
N ALA A 120 42.67 36.74 -23.24
CA ALA A 120 43.90 35.97 -23.04
C ALA A 120 43.89 35.19 -21.72
N GLU A 121 43.08 35.64 -20.74
CA GLU A 121 42.69 34.96 -19.50
C GLU A 121 42.14 33.53 -19.72
N SER A 122 41.33 33.32 -20.75
CA SER A 122 40.74 32.00 -21.10
C SER A 122 41.75 31.02 -21.73
N TYR A 123 42.92 31.53 -22.14
CA TYR A 123 44.07 30.77 -22.63
C TYR A 123 45.28 30.83 -21.70
N GLN A 124 45.15 31.44 -20.52
CA GLN A 124 46.15 31.20 -19.49
C GLN A 124 46.07 29.71 -19.19
N ILE A 125 47.11 28.99 -19.60
CA ILE A 125 47.41 27.66 -19.09
C ILE A 125 47.45 27.89 -17.58
N ARG A 126 46.37 27.53 -16.86
CA ARG A 126 46.38 27.51 -15.40
C ARG A 126 47.66 26.79 -15.04
N ASN A 127 48.57 27.48 -14.35
CA ASN A 127 49.90 26.98 -14.08
C ASN A 127 49.81 25.48 -13.76
N PHE A 128 50.37 24.64 -14.62
CA PHE A 128 50.51 23.20 -14.41
C PHE A 128 51.53 22.91 -13.29
N THR A 129 51.92 23.91 -12.50
CA THR A 129 52.18 23.69 -11.08
C THR A 129 50.85 23.25 -10.47
N GLY A 130 50.48 21.99 -10.72
CA GLY A 130 49.39 21.34 -10.02
C GLY A 130 49.56 21.70 -8.56
N ASP A 131 48.51 22.26 -7.98
CA ASP A 131 48.44 22.69 -6.59
C ASP A 131 49.25 21.68 -5.77
N GLU A 132 50.47 22.05 -5.32
CA GLU A 132 51.40 21.15 -4.61
C GLU A 132 50.85 20.75 -3.24
N GLN A 133 49.58 21.06 -2.98
CA GLN A 133 48.75 20.39 -2.01
C GLN A 133 48.68 18.92 -2.41
N GLY A 134 49.67 18.16 -1.94
CA GLY A 134 49.64 16.71 -1.94
C GLY A 134 48.26 16.23 -1.48
N PRO A 135 47.83 15.06 -1.94
CA PRO A 135 46.46 14.61 -1.76
C PRO A 135 46.10 14.68 -0.27
N CYS A 136 44.99 15.35 0.03
CA CYS A 136 44.57 15.54 1.41
C CYS A 136 44.32 14.19 2.07
N ARG A 137 44.51 14.15 3.38
CA ARG A 137 43.90 13.10 4.19
C ARG A 137 42.39 13.31 4.16
N ARG A 138 41.66 12.22 4.28
CA ARG A 138 40.20 12.18 4.26
C ARG A 138 39.70 12.82 5.55
N CYS A 139 38.94 13.89 5.38
CA CYS A 139 38.22 14.51 6.47
C CYS A 139 36.94 13.73 6.82
N ASP A 140 36.23 14.27 7.79
CA ASP A 140 34.91 13.84 8.19
C ASP A 140 33.84 14.80 7.65
N PRO A 141 32.98 14.38 6.70
CA PRO A 141 31.96 15.26 6.17
C PRO A 141 30.90 15.55 7.24
N GLU A 142 30.53 16.82 7.38
CA GLU A 142 29.42 17.23 8.24
C GLU A 142 28.10 16.58 7.78
N ILE A 143 27.31 16.10 8.74
CA ILE A 143 26.02 15.47 8.47
C ILE A 143 24.92 16.44 8.85
N LEU A 144 24.24 16.93 7.82
CA LEU A 144 23.25 17.98 7.98
C LEU A 144 21.95 17.39 8.59
N PRO A 145 21.39 18.02 9.63
CA PRO A 145 20.15 17.55 10.24
C PRO A 145 18.94 17.74 9.32
N PRO A 146 17.83 17.00 9.55
CA PRO A 146 16.55 17.27 8.90
C PRO A 146 16.09 18.71 9.08
N GLN A 147 15.46 19.26 8.04
CA GLN A 147 14.93 20.62 8.02
C GLN A 147 13.43 20.61 7.74
N GLN A 148 12.74 21.68 8.16
CA GLN A 148 11.32 21.94 7.88
C GLN A 148 10.44 20.74 8.25
N LEU A 149 10.30 20.45 9.54
CA LEU A 149 9.42 19.38 9.99
C LEU A 149 7.96 19.82 9.82
N GLU A 150 7.19 19.02 9.08
CA GLU A 150 5.76 19.13 8.91
C GLU A 150 5.08 17.92 9.55
N ILE A 151 4.18 18.19 10.48
CA ILE A 151 3.44 17.14 11.19
C ILE A 151 1.95 17.29 10.95
N LYS A 152 1.27 16.15 10.77
CA LYS A 152 -0.19 16.09 10.61
C LYS A 152 -0.71 14.87 11.35
N ALA A 153 -1.71 15.06 12.20
CA ALA A 153 -2.37 13.97 12.88
C ALA A 153 -3.64 13.56 12.13
N GLY A 154 -3.94 12.26 12.12
CA GLY A 154 -5.11 11.71 11.46
C GLY A 154 -5.50 10.36 12.04
N HIS A 155 -6.63 9.85 11.57
CA HIS A 155 -7.09 8.51 11.85
C HIS A 155 -7.90 7.98 10.66
N GLY A 156 -8.07 6.67 10.57
CA GLY A 156 -8.59 6.03 9.36
C GLY A 156 -8.55 4.50 9.43
N LEU A 157 -9.05 3.85 8.37
CA LEU A 157 -9.11 2.41 8.25
C LEU A 157 -7.97 1.89 7.38
N PHE A 158 -7.34 0.79 7.81
CA PHE A 158 -6.27 0.11 7.10
C PHE A 158 -6.66 -1.31 6.79
N PHE A 159 -6.21 -1.84 5.65
CA PHE A 159 -6.22 -3.28 5.42
C PHE A 159 -4.97 -3.93 6.02
N VAL A 160 -5.18 -4.79 7.01
CA VAL A 160 -4.14 -5.50 7.76
C VAL A 160 -4.15 -6.98 7.47
N ALA A 161 -2.98 -7.62 7.61
CA ALA A 161 -2.86 -9.06 7.44
C ALA A 161 -3.59 -9.80 8.56
N LYS A 162 -4.34 -10.86 8.21
CA LYS A 162 -5.23 -11.61 9.14
C LYS A 162 -4.55 -12.09 10.43
N ASN A 163 -3.26 -12.38 10.38
CA ASN A 163 -2.50 -12.91 11.51
C ASN A 163 -2.23 -11.87 12.61
N GLN A 164 -2.57 -10.59 12.40
CA GLN A 164 -2.32 -9.51 13.36
C GLN A 164 -3.54 -9.11 14.16
N VAL A 165 -4.74 -9.53 13.76
CA VAL A 165 -5.94 -9.29 14.55
C VAL A 165 -6.01 -10.44 15.54
N GLU A 166 -5.61 -10.18 16.77
CA GLU A 166 -6.00 -11.05 17.88
C GLU A 166 -7.53 -11.09 17.83
N GLU A 167 -8.08 -12.29 17.62
CA GLU A 167 -9.52 -12.53 17.77
C GLU A 167 -9.82 -12.31 19.25
N GLU A 168 -9.94 -11.05 19.67
CA GLU A 168 -10.67 -10.72 20.87
C GLU A 168 -12.03 -11.36 20.65
N GLU A 169 -12.35 -12.38 21.46
CA GLU A 169 -13.71 -12.89 21.61
C GLU A 169 -14.53 -11.71 22.09
N SER A 170 -14.93 -10.84 21.15
CA SER A 170 -15.87 -9.79 21.42
C SER A 170 -17.11 -10.51 21.90
N ASP A 171 -17.55 -10.19 23.11
CA ASP A 171 -18.87 -10.55 23.64
C ASP A 171 -19.97 -9.85 22.82
N GLU A 172 -19.95 -10.03 21.49
CA GLU A 172 -21.02 -9.76 20.55
C GLU A 172 -22.14 -10.73 20.88
N SER A 173 -22.84 -10.40 21.95
CA SER A 173 -24.20 -10.81 22.19
C SER A 173 -25.06 -10.32 21.02
N ASP A 174 -25.07 -11.10 19.92
CA ASP A 174 -26.01 -11.10 18.80
C ASP A 174 -26.74 -9.76 18.55
N LYS A 175 -26.01 -8.64 18.42
CA LYS A 175 -26.63 -7.40 17.94
C LYS A 175 -26.93 -7.66 16.47
N GLN A 176 -28.21 -7.95 16.20
CA GLN A 176 -28.71 -8.20 14.85
C GLN A 176 -28.61 -6.90 14.05
N LEU A 177 -27.45 -6.69 13.41
CA LEU A 177 -27.22 -5.59 12.48
C LEU A 177 -27.95 -5.90 11.17
N ASP A 178 -28.67 -4.91 10.64
CA ASP A 178 -29.24 -5.03 9.30
C ASP A 178 -28.12 -4.81 8.28
N ALA A 179 -27.89 -5.80 7.41
CA ALA A 179 -26.83 -5.75 6.38
C ALA A 179 -27.42 -5.64 4.97
N ARG A 180 -26.81 -4.81 4.11
CA ARG A 180 -27.25 -4.59 2.72
C ARG A 180 -26.08 -4.58 1.77
N GLU A 181 -26.20 -5.24 0.62
CA GLU A 181 -25.11 -5.30 -0.36
C GLU A 181 -24.77 -3.92 -0.95
N PHE A 182 -23.50 -3.67 -1.26
CA PHE A 182 -23.11 -2.46 -1.97
C PHE A 182 -23.77 -2.38 -3.35
N THR A 183 -24.13 -1.15 -3.73
CA THR A 183 -24.46 -0.84 -5.12
C THR A 183 -23.18 -0.46 -5.87
N PRO A 184 -23.09 -0.68 -7.20
CA PRO A 184 -21.94 -0.24 -7.99
C PRO A 184 -21.66 1.27 -7.89
N GLU A 185 -22.73 2.08 -7.74
CA GLU A 185 -22.65 3.53 -7.51
C GLU A 185 -21.91 3.83 -6.20
N LEU A 186 -22.29 3.16 -5.10
CA LEU A 186 -21.65 3.31 -3.81
C LEU A 186 -20.18 2.88 -3.85
N THR A 187 -19.84 1.76 -4.49
CA THR A 187 -18.45 1.32 -4.65
C THR A 187 -17.59 2.39 -5.33
N SER A 188 -18.10 3.01 -6.40
CA SER A 188 -17.39 4.10 -7.09
C SER A 188 -17.25 5.35 -6.23
N GLN A 189 -18.26 5.70 -5.43
CA GLN A 189 -18.25 6.91 -4.60
C GLN A 189 -17.39 6.76 -3.34
N LEU A 190 -17.27 5.55 -2.79
CA LEU A 190 -16.41 5.30 -1.63
C LEU A 190 -14.92 5.39 -1.99
N GLY A 191 -14.56 5.28 -3.29
CA GLY A 191 -13.18 5.12 -3.71
C GLY A 191 -12.49 3.91 -3.07
N ALA A 192 -13.28 2.98 -2.51
CA ALA A 192 -12.78 1.87 -1.74
C ALA A 192 -12.09 0.90 -2.68
N THR A 193 -10.81 0.67 -2.42
CA THR A 193 -10.11 -0.45 -3.05
C THR A 193 -10.69 -1.74 -2.49
N ALA A 194 -10.92 -2.74 -3.37
CA ALA A 194 -11.33 -4.05 -2.89
C ALA A 194 -10.26 -4.57 -1.91
N PRO A 195 -10.66 -5.09 -0.74
CA PRO A 195 -9.69 -5.63 0.21
C PRO A 195 -8.86 -6.71 -0.48
N PRO A 196 -7.53 -6.74 -0.26
CA PRO A 196 -6.72 -7.89 -0.65
C PRO A 196 -7.31 -9.19 -0.07
N GLU A 197 -7.13 -10.31 -0.77
CA GLU A 197 -7.66 -11.59 -0.29
C GLU A 197 -7.09 -11.92 1.10
N GLY A 198 -7.97 -12.16 2.07
CA GLY A 198 -7.59 -12.45 3.45
C GLY A 198 -7.20 -11.21 4.28
N ALA A 199 -7.38 -9.99 3.77
CA ALA A 199 -7.22 -8.78 4.57
C ALA A 199 -8.38 -8.58 5.55
N GLN A 200 -8.09 -7.94 6.69
CA GLN A 200 -9.09 -7.43 7.63
C GLN A 200 -8.96 -5.90 7.71
N SER A 201 -10.06 -5.20 8.00
CA SER A 201 -9.97 -3.77 8.31
C SER A 201 -9.58 -3.56 9.79
N MET A 202 -8.73 -2.57 10.06
CA MET A 202 -8.40 -2.13 11.41
C MET A 202 -8.31 -0.60 11.43
N GLY A 203 -8.87 0.02 12.48
CA GLY A 203 -8.71 1.45 12.69
C GLY A 203 -7.32 1.77 13.22
N LYS A 204 -6.71 2.85 12.76
CA LYS A 204 -5.46 3.38 13.35
C LYS A 204 -5.55 4.88 13.47
N ARG A 205 -4.93 5.40 14.53
CA ARG A 205 -4.53 6.80 14.66
C ARG A 205 -3.09 6.91 14.22
N TRP A 206 -2.70 8.06 13.69
CA TRP A 206 -1.32 8.32 13.38
C TRP A 206 -0.96 9.79 13.49
N ILE A 207 0.33 10.05 13.67
CA ILE A 207 0.95 11.32 13.28
C ILE A 207 1.91 11.04 12.13
N ALA A 208 1.67 11.71 11.00
CA ALA A 208 2.58 11.75 9.86
C ALA A 208 3.63 12.83 10.11
N VAL A 209 4.89 12.44 10.24
CA VAL A 209 6.05 13.33 10.38
C VAL A 209 6.81 13.33 9.06
N ASN A 210 6.71 14.45 8.34
CA ASN A 210 7.42 14.68 7.09
C ASN A 210 8.53 15.71 7.30
N ALA A 211 9.71 15.49 6.72
CA ALA A 211 10.81 16.45 6.78
C ALA A 211 11.66 16.43 5.51
N LEU A 212 12.52 17.43 5.36
CA LEU A 212 13.40 17.57 4.21
C LEU A 212 14.86 17.29 4.59
N VAL A 213 15.50 16.41 3.82
CA VAL A 213 16.96 16.27 3.85
C VAL A 213 17.56 17.22 2.84
N PRO A 214 18.49 18.13 3.22
CA PRO A 214 19.18 19.03 2.29
C PRO A 214 20.20 18.27 1.43
N TYR A 215 19.70 17.37 0.57
CA TYR A 215 20.49 16.35 -0.13
C TYR A 215 21.58 16.91 -1.02
N GLN A 216 21.31 17.98 -1.77
CA GLN A 216 22.34 18.65 -2.57
C GLN A 216 23.50 19.13 -1.68
N GLN A 217 23.19 19.81 -0.58
CA GLN A 217 24.21 20.34 0.34
C GLN A 217 24.99 19.22 1.00
N GLN A 218 24.34 18.10 1.32
CA GLN A 218 24.99 16.91 1.86
C GLN A 218 25.97 16.31 0.85
N VAL A 219 25.58 16.22 -0.43
CA VAL A 219 26.48 15.75 -1.51
C VAL A 219 27.65 16.72 -1.68
N ASP A 220 27.40 18.04 -1.65
CA ASP A 220 28.46 19.05 -1.75
C ASP A 220 29.44 18.95 -0.58
N ALA A 221 28.96 18.68 0.65
CA ALA A 221 29.80 18.44 1.82
C ALA A 221 30.71 17.21 1.62
N TYR A 222 30.16 16.11 1.12
CA TYR A 222 30.92 14.90 0.79
C TYR A 222 31.95 15.14 -0.33
N ASP A 223 31.53 15.76 -1.42
CA ASP A 223 32.39 16.03 -2.56
C ASP A 223 33.52 17.00 -2.14
N SER A 224 33.23 18.03 -1.34
CA SER A 224 34.24 18.94 -0.79
C SER A 224 35.26 18.22 0.11
N CYS A 225 34.82 17.21 0.85
CA CYS A 225 35.66 16.45 1.76
C CYS A 225 36.51 15.37 1.06
N PHE A 226 35.99 14.71 0.02
CA PHE A 226 36.65 13.52 -0.53
C PHE A 226 37.26 13.69 -1.93
N LEU A 227 36.78 14.62 -2.78
CA LEU A 227 37.19 14.70 -4.19
C LEU A 227 38.71 14.83 -4.41
N ARG A 228 39.43 15.40 -3.44
CA ARG A 228 40.88 15.66 -3.52
C ARG A 228 41.72 14.79 -2.60
N CYS A 229 41.09 13.88 -1.85
CA CYS A 229 41.76 13.15 -0.79
C CYS A 229 42.17 11.74 -1.22
N LEU A 230 43.15 11.19 -0.51
CA LEU A 230 43.66 9.84 -0.76
C LEU A 230 42.55 8.79 -0.62
N GLY A 231 42.55 7.82 -1.54
CA GLY A 231 41.60 6.72 -1.50
C GLY A 231 40.16 7.12 -1.84
N TYR A 232 39.94 8.25 -2.53
CA TYR A 232 38.63 8.61 -3.05
C TYR A 232 38.04 7.51 -3.93
N ASP A 233 36.81 7.11 -3.63
CA ASP A 233 36.01 6.21 -4.45
C ASP A 233 34.62 6.81 -4.66
N ARG A 234 34.30 7.11 -5.91
CA ARG A 234 33.02 7.72 -6.28
C ARG A 234 31.79 6.88 -5.88
N GLN A 235 31.93 5.56 -5.76
CA GLN A 235 30.82 4.64 -5.42
C GLN A 235 30.59 4.47 -3.92
N GLU A 236 31.53 4.89 -3.10
CA GLU A 236 31.48 4.71 -1.64
C GLU A 236 31.51 6.05 -0.90
N ASP A 237 32.14 7.07 -1.48
CA ASP A 237 32.25 8.42 -0.94
C ASP A 237 31.08 9.30 -1.37
N TRP A 238 29.86 8.83 -1.05
CA TRP A 238 28.61 9.56 -1.23
C TRP A 238 27.67 9.25 -0.07
N PRO A 239 26.70 10.13 0.26
CA PRO A 239 25.84 9.94 1.43
C PRO A 239 24.92 8.73 1.27
N LYS A 240 25.17 7.68 2.06
CA LYS A 240 24.38 6.44 2.12
C LYS A 240 23.52 6.44 3.38
N TYR A 241 22.29 6.93 3.27
CA TYR A 241 21.32 6.93 4.36
C TYR A 241 20.93 5.52 4.77
N THR A 242 20.81 5.28 6.07
CA THR A 242 20.44 3.96 6.60
C THR A 242 19.08 3.99 7.26
N HIS A 243 18.86 4.91 8.19
CA HIS A 243 17.59 5.04 8.91
C HIS A 243 17.43 6.44 9.55
N VAL A 244 16.29 6.63 10.21
CA VAL A 244 15.97 7.84 10.98
C VAL A 244 15.74 7.45 12.43
N ASN A 245 16.40 8.16 13.35
CA ASN A 245 16.06 8.15 14.76
C ASN A 245 14.97 9.19 15.00
N VAL A 246 13.97 8.82 15.80
CA VAL A 246 12.81 9.64 16.13
C VAL A 246 12.76 9.78 17.64
N ARG A 247 12.52 10.99 18.12
CA ARG A 247 12.13 11.22 19.50
C ARG A 247 10.84 12.02 19.57
N ARG A 248 9.99 11.66 20.54
CA ARG A 248 8.67 12.23 20.76
C ARG A 248 8.48 12.60 22.23
N ILE A 249 7.93 13.78 22.46
CA ILE A 249 7.42 14.21 23.76
C ILE A 249 5.91 14.45 23.68
N GLU A 250 5.21 14.12 24.76
CA GLU A 250 3.81 14.51 24.96
C GLU A 250 3.79 15.93 25.53
N MET A 251 3.02 16.81 24.90
CA MET A 251 2.88 18.19 25.33
C MET A 251 1.73 18.31 26.33
N THR A 252 2.01 18.89 27.49
CA THR A 252 0.97 19.48 28.34
C THR A 252 1.00 21.00 28.18
N PRO A 253 -0.13 21.72 28.37
CA PRO A 253 -0.21 23.16 28.10
C PRO A 253 0.86 24.01 28.81
N ASP A 254 1.33 23.57 29.97
CA ASP A 254 2.22 24.34 30.85
C ASP A 254 3.60 23.70 31.05
N ALA A 255 3.88 22.49 30.52
CA ALA A 255 5.17 21.86 30.70
C ALA A 255 6.23 22.42 29.74
N GLU A 256 7.44 22.61 30.26
CA GLU A 256 8.63 22.84 29.44
C GLU A 256 8.96 21.58 28.62
N GLU A 257 9.60 21.77 27.46
CA GLU A 257 10.04 20.65 26.62
C GLU A 257 11.22 19.94 27.29
N ASP A 258 10.96 18.77 27.88
CA ASP A 258 11.99 17.87 28.39
C ASP A 258 12.26 16.75 27.37
N TRP A 259 13.34 16.90 26.62
CA TRP A 259 13.77 15.91 25.63
C TRP A 259 14.58 14.75 26.23
N ASP A 260 14.98 14.82 27.51
CA ASP A 260 15.68 13.74 28.20
C ASP A 260 14.72 12.61 28.58
N GLU A 261 13.43 12.92 28.80
CA GLU A 261 12.35 11.95 29.03
C GLU A 261 11.63 11.51 27.74
N ALA A 262 12.10 11.95 26.56
CA ALA A 262 11.43 11.66 25.29
C ALA A 262 11.41 10.16 24.95
N LYS A 263 10.29 9.66 24.43
CA LYS A 263 10.23 8.33 23.82
C LYS A 263 11.07 8.36 22.54
N GLN A 264 12.11 7.53 22.47
CA GLN A 264 13.00 7.43 21.32
C GLN A 264 12.94 6.03 20.67
N TRP A 265 12.98 5.99 19.35
CA TRP A 265 13.11 4.76 18.57
C TRP A 265 13.78 5.01 17.22
N SER A 266 14.23 3.93 16.58
CA SER A 266 14.83 3.96 15.24
C SER A 266 13.89 3.34 14.22
N VAL A 267 13.69 4.04 13.10
CA VAL A 267 12.94 3.55 11.94
C VAL A 267 13.90 2.81 11.01
N ASP A 268 14.49 1.73 11.54
CA ASP A 268 15.47 0.90 10.85
C ASP A 268 14.82 -0.16 9.94
N GLU A 269 15.64 -0.91 9.21
CA GLU A 269 15.14 -1.96 8.30
C GLU A 269 14.28 -3.01 9.01
N ASN A 270 14.61 -3.35 10.26
CA ASN A 270 13.84 -4.31 11.05
C ASN A 270 12.46 -3.74 11.44
N TYR A 271 12.40 -2.47 11.84
CA TYR A 271 11.15 -1.76 12.11
C TYR A 271 10.27 -1.72 10.85
N LEU A 272 10.85 -1.34 9.71
CA LEU A 272 10.15 -1.28 8.44
C LEU A 272 9.62 -2.65 7.99
N ALA A 273 10.40 -3.72 8.19
CA ALA A 273 9.97 -5.08 7.88
C ALA A 273 8.76 -5.51 8.74
N ARG A 274 8.82 -5.31 10.06
CA ARG A 274 7.69 -5.63 10.96
C ARG A 274 6.44 -4.84 10.62
N LEU A 275 6.60 -3.56 10.29
CA LEU A 275 5.49 -2.72 9.86
C LEU A 275 4.89 -3.24 8.55
N GLN A 276 5.71 -3.62 7.58
CA GLN A 276 5.24 -4.16 6.31
C GLN A 276 4.49 -5.48 6.50
N ASP A 277 4.93 -6.33 7.44
CA ASP A 277 4.24 -7.58 7.80
C ASP A 277 2.88 -7.34 8.46
N THR A 278 2.62 -6.12 8.96
CA THR A 278 1.33 -5.74 9.54
C THR A 278 0.28 -5.49 8.45
N TRP A 279 0.70 -5.04 7.28
CA TRP A 279 -0.20 -4.61 6.21
C TRP A 279 -0.58 -5.76 5.27
N ALA A 280 -1.83 -5.78 4.82
CA ALA A 280 -2.30 -6.74 3.82
C ALA A 280 -1.76 -6.45 2.40
N GLY A 281 -1.05 -5.34 2.22
CA GLY A 281 -0.53 -4.89 0.94
C GLY A 281 0.31 -3.61 1.09
N ARG A 282 0.60 -2.98 -0.05
CA ARG A 282 1.30 -1.67 -0.09
C ARG A 282 0.33 -0.61 -0.59
N GLY A 283 0.26 0.52 0.12
CA GLY A 283 -0.44 1.71 -0.34
C GLY A 283 0.29 2.36 -1.52
N ASN A 284 -0.46 3.08 -2.36
CA ASN A 284 0.14 3.88 -3.42
C ASN A 284 0.89 5.07 -2.83
N ASP A 285 2.15 5.26 -3.23
CA ASP A 285 2.97 6.37 -2.76
C ASP A 285 2.76 7.59 -3.67
N PRO A 286 2.22 8.71 -3.15
CA PRO A 286 2.02 9.89 -3.98
C PRO A 286 3.36 10.55 -4.37
N VAL A 287 4.46 10.29 -3.66
CA VAL A 287 5.71 11.01 -3.85
C VAL A 287 6.54 10.39 -4.98
N PRO A 288 7.04 11.17 -5.96
CA PRO A 288 7.90 10.62 -7.01
C PRO A 288 9.17 9.96 -6.47
N GLN A 289 9.54 8.81 -7.04
CA GLN A 289 10.69 7.99 -6.58
C GLN A 289 12.02 8.76 -6.52
N LYS A 290 12.22 9.80 -7.34
CA LYS A 290 13.43 10.63 -7.30
C LYS A 290 13.62 11.40 -5.98
N TYR A 291 12.57 11.60 -5.19
CA TYR A 291 12.65 12.21 -3.86
C TYR A 291 12.73 11.18 -2.74
N GLN A 292 12.61 9.90 -3.09
CA GLN A 292 12.60 8.81 -2.15
C GLN A 292 14.00 8.25 -1.91
N VAL A 293 14.28 7.88 -0.65
CA VAL A 293 15.50 7.18 -0.24
C VAL A 293 15.09 6.06 0.70
N ALA A 294 15.55 4.83 0.40
CA ALA A 294 15.32 3.69 1.29
C ALA A 294 15.89 3.98 2.69
N GLY A 295 15.15 3.61 3.73
CA GLY A 295 15.52 3.92 5.13
C GLY A 295 15.07 5.30 5.63
N LEU A 296 14.79 6.26 4.74
CA LEU A 296 14.21 7.55 5.14
C LEU A 296 12.69 7.60 5.01
N ILE A 297 12.11 6.61 4.34
CA ILE A 297 10.68 6.60 3.99
C ILE A 297 10.05 5.32 4.51
N GLN A 298 9.10 5.48 5.44
CA GLN A 298 8.25 4.42 5.92
C GLN A 298 7.26 3.98 4.82
N PRO A 299 7.09 2.67 4.57
CA PRO A 299 6.13 2.17 3.60
C PRO A 299 4.71 2.47 4.06
N LEU A 300 3.84 2.72 3.08
CA LEU A 300 2.44 3.06 3.32
C LEU A 300 1.61 1.78 3.40
N GLY A 301 0.79 1.68 4.44
CA GLY A 301 -0.27 0.67 4.47
C GLY A 301 -1.38 1.00 3.46
N PRO A 302 -2.17 0.02 3.02
CA PRO A 302 -3.34 0.27 2.20
C PRO A 302 -4.46 0.90 3.04
N LEU A 303 -4.78 2.17 2.79
CA LEU A 303 -5.95 2.81 3.38
C LEU A 303 -7.22 2.26 2.75
N ALA A 304 -8.17 1.87 3.59
CA ALA A 304 -9.45 1.32 3.14
C ALA A 304 -10.47 2.42 2.79
N ASP A 305 -10.32 3.61 3.38
CA ASP A 305 -11.31 4.69 3.34
C ASP A 305 -10.79 6.01 2.75
N GLY A 306 -9.61 6.02 2.09
CA GLY A 306 -9.04 7.23 1.50
C GLY A 306 -7.71 7.03 0.76
N THR A 307 -7.02 8.15 0.51
CA THR A 307 -5.71 8.19 -0.15
C THR A 307 -4.66 8.83 0.76
N TRP A 308 -3.39 8.57 0.47
CA TRP A 308 -2.26 9.15 1.21
C TRP A 308 -1.92 10.58 0.78
N SER A 309 -2.60 11.11 -0.23
CA SER A 309 -2.43 12.48 -0.72
C SER A 309 -2.65 13.47 0.42
N GLY A 310 -1.63 14.30 0.70
CA GLY A 310 -1.64 15.27 1.80
C GLY A 310 -1.08 14.76 3.13
N TRP A 311 -1.01 13.43 3.34
CA TRP A 311 -0.44 12.83 4.56
C TRP A 311 1.01 12.41 4.36
N ALA A 312 1.30 11.76 3.24
CA ALA A 312 2.57 11.10 2.97
C ALA A 312 3.59 11.98 2.23
N SER A 313 3.30 13.27 2.06
CA SER A 313 4.11 14.23 1.30
C SER A 313 4.32 15.52 2.08
N HIS A 314 5.54 16.04 2.04
CA HIS A 314 5.87 17.39 2.48
C HIS A 314 5.32 18.45 1.49
N SER A 315 4.91 19.63 1.98
CA SER A 315 4.33 20.72 1.17
C SER A 315 5.18 21.13 -0.03
N GLN A 316 6.51 21.17 0.14
CA GLN A 316 7.49 21.45 -0.92
C GLN A 316 7.45 20.46 -2.11
N PHE A 317 6.80 19.30 -1.97
CA PHE A 317 6.59 18.35 -3.05
C PHE A 317 5.18 18.42 -3.65
N ALA A 318 4.23 19.06 -2.96
CA ALA A 318 2.82 19.10 -3.36
C ALA A 318 2.62 19.77 -4.72
N GLU A 319 3.39 20.80 -5.04
CA GLU A 319 3.33 21.52 -6.33
C GLU A 319 3.81 20.68 -7.53
N SER A 320 4.49 19.56 -7.27
CA SER A 320 4.99 18.64 -8.30
C SER A 320 4.15 17.37 -8.45
N LEU A 321 3.13 17.20 -7.60
CA LEU A 321 2.16 16.14 -7.77
C LEU A 321 1.30 16.54 -8.97
N PRO A 322 1.21 15.71 -10.03
CA PRO A 322 0.18 15.95 -11.04
C PRO A 322 -1.14 16.03 -10.27
N ASP A 323 -1.91 17.10 -10.49
CA ASP A 323 -3.22 17.26 -9.87
C ASP A 323 -3.93 15.92 -9.97
N ASP A 324 -4.35 15.37 -8.82
CA ASP A 324 -5.16 14.15 -8.71
C ASP A 324 -6.58 14.42 -9.25
N ASP A 325 -6.68 15.27 -10.27
CA ASP A 325 -7.82 15.34 -11.15
C ASP A 325 -7.76 14.06 -11.98
N SER A 326 -8.65 13.15 -11.60
CA SER A 326 -9.01 11.84 -12.16
C SER A 326 -9.21 11.74 -13.69
N THR A 327 -8.68 12.67 -14.47
CA THR A 327 -8.66 12.69 -15.93
C THR A 327 -7.31 12.29 -16.52
N GLN A 328 -6.58 11.37 -15.88
CA GLN A 328 -5.75 10.48 -16.71
C GLN A 328 -6.72 9.84 -17.71
N PRO A 329 -6.60 10.09 -19.03
CA PRO A 329 -7.43 9.41 -19.98
C PRO A 329 -7.19 7.94 -19.73
N ARG A 330 -8.25 7.23 -19.30
CA ARG A 330 -8.26 5.77 -19.39
C ARG A 330 -7.66 5.47 -20.76
N SER A 331 -6.56 4.75 -20.78
CA SER A 331 -6.06 4.17 -22.01
C SER A 331 -7.08 3.11 -22.42
N ASP A 332 -8.21 3.57 -22.96
CA ASP A 332 -9.24 2.82 -23.67
C ASP A 332 -8.68 2.40 -25.04
N THR A 333 -7.50 1.80 -25.00
CA THR A 333 -6.91 0.99 -26.07
C THR A 333 -6.70 -0.43 -25.56
N THR A 334 -7.69 -0.98 -24.86
CA THR A 334 -8.14 -2.32 -25.18
C THR A 334 -9.09 -2.20 -26.37
N PRO A 335 -8.73 -2.68 -27.57
CA PRO A 335 -9.64 -2.62 -28.70
C PRO A 335 -10.82 -3.57 -28.44
N ALA A 336 -11.97 -2.99 -28.12
CA ALA A 336 -13.27 -3.63 -28.26
C ALA A 336 -13.56 -3.82 -29.76
N GLY A 337 -12.93 -4.83 -30.35
CA GLY A 337 -13.29 -5.39 -31.65
C GLY A 337 -14.13 -6.64 -31.44
N MET A 338 -15.43 -6.50 -31.64
CA MET A 338 -16.41 -7.58 -31.68
C MET A 338 -15.96 -8.74 -32.59
N GLY A 339 -16.08 -9.96 -32.08
CA GLY A 339 -16.09 -11.21 -32.85
C GLY A 339 -17.15 -12.16 -32.27
N PRO A 340 -17.86 -12.94 -33.10
CA PRO A 340 -19.22 -13.39 -32.85
C PRO A 340 -19.31 -14.68 -32.01
N ALA A 341 -20.51 -14.90 -31.48
CA ALA A 341 -20.95 -16.13 -30.85
C ALA A 341 -20.55 -17.38 -31.66
N TRP A 342 -19.82 -18.30 -31.01
CA TRP A 342 -19.73 -19.69 -31.43
C TRP A 342 -20.67 -20.57 -30.58
N PRO A 343 -21.43 -21.48 -31.20
CA PRO A 343 -22.37 -22.37 -30.54
C PRO A 343 -21.67 -23.62 -30.00
N GLY A 344 -22.15 -24.12 -28.86
CA GLY A 344 -22.06 -25.53 -28.48
C GLY A 344 -20.66 -26.11 -28.22
N GLY A 345 -20.25 -26.16 -26.94
CA GLY A 345 -19.11 -26.96 -26.51
C GLY A 345 -19.18 -27.22 -25.01
N SER A 346 -19.52 -28.45 -24.64
CA SER A 346 -19.73 -28.93 -23.28
C SER A 346 -18.56 -28.60 -22.35
N ARG A 347 -18.85 -27.93 -21.24
CA ARG A 347 -17.93 -27.86 -20.08
C ARG A 347 -17.63 -29.30 -19.60
N PRO A 348 -16.37 -29.72 -19.45
CA PRO A 348 -16.10 -30.92 -18.67
C PRO A 348 -16.41 -30.64 -17.20
N ALA A 349 -17.00 -31.63 -16.55
CA ALA A 349 -17.36 -31.60 -15.15
C ALA A 349 -16.15 -31.27 -14.26
N VAL A 350 -16.37 -30.38 -13.29
CA VAL A 350 -15.52 -30.21 -12.12
C VAL A 350 -15.52 -31.52 -11.35
N ASP A 351 -14.35 -32.11 -11.17
CA ASP A 351 -14.13 -33.31 -10.36
C ASP A 351 -14.29 -32.96 -8.86
N PRO A 352 -15.25 -33.57 -8.13
CA PRO A 352 -15.51 -33.31 -6.71
C PRO A 352 -14.53 -34.00 -5.76
N THR A 353 -13.43 -34.59 -6.24
CA THR A 353 -12.49 -35.37 -5.41
C THR A 353 -11.21 -34.64 -4.98
N ARG A 354 -11.11 -33.32 -5.22
CA ARG A 354 -9.94 -32.53 -4.78
C ARG A 354 -10.01 -32.25 -3.26
N PRO A 355 -9.10 -32.78 -2.42
CA PRO A 355 -9.07 -32.46 -0.99
C PRO A 355 -8.65 -30.99 -0.76
N PRO A 356 -9.11 -30.37 0.36
CA PRO A 356 -8.83 -28.97 0.67
C PRO A 356 -7.33 -28.81 0.93
N SER A 357 -6.69 -27.97 0.13
CA SER A 357 -5.29 -27.60 0.33
C SER A 357 -5.26 -26.56 1.46
N GLY A 358 -4.69 -26.96 2.59
CA GLY A 358 -4.41 -26.09 3.72
C GLY A 358 -3.35 -25.02 3.43
N PRO A 359 -3.13 -24.10 4.39
CA PRO A 359 -2.53 -22.80 4.17
C PRO A 359 -1.01 -22.89 4.27
N ASN A 360 -0.32 -22.48 3.21
CA ASN A 360 1.06 -21.98 3.23
C ASN A 360 1.40 -21.51 1.81
N SER A 361 0.82 -20.38 1.41
CA SER A 361 1.31 -19.63 0.24
C SER A 361 2.50 -18.78 0.69
N MET A 362 3.68 -19.38 0.66
CA MET A 362 4.92 -18.63 0.59
C MET A 362 4.99 -17.88 -0.74
N GLY A 363 5.47 -16.64 -0.63
CA GLY A 363 6.12 -15.81 -1.64
C GLY A 363 6.11 -16.31 -3.08
N MET A 364 5.38 -15.58 -3.90
CA MET A 364 5.54 -15.58 -5.34
C MET A 364 6.90 -14.95 -5.66
N ASP A 365 7.97 -15.75 -5.55
CA ASP A 365 9.24 -15.44 -6.17
C ASP A 365 9.00 -15.32 -7.67
N THR A 366 9.04 -14.08 -8.15
CA THR A 366 9.19 -13.76 -9.56
C THR A 366 10.48 -14.42 -10.06
N ALA A 367 10.36 -15.64 -10.59
CA ALA A 367 11.41 -16.30 -11.35
C ALA A 367 11.59 -15.55 -12.68
N GLY A 368 12.27 -14.41 -12.60
CA GLY A 368 12.88 -13.75 -13.73
C GLY A 368 13.90 -14.68 -14.37
N THR A 369 13.85 -14.73 -15.68
CA THR A 369 14.94 -15.19 -16.54
C THR A 369 16.30 -14.70 -15.99
N PRO A 370 17.36 -15.55 -15.97
CA PRO A 370 18.71 -15.10 -15.65
C PRO A 370 19.24 -14.34 -16.85
N ASP A 371 18.69 -13.16 -17.10
CA ASP A 371 19.31 -12.19 -17.97
C ASP A 371 20.63 -11.80 -17.32
N THR A 372 21.68 -12.03 -18.09
CA THR A 372 23.04 -11.57 -17.86
C THR A 372 23.04 -10.05 -18.04
N ALA A 373 22.30 -9.35 -17.17
CA ALA A 373 22.33 -7.91 -17.05
C ALA A 373 23.70 -7.56 -16.48
N GLU A 374 24.66 -7.41 -17.41
CA GLU A 374 25.89 -6.69 -17.22
C GLU A 374 25.59 -5.49 -16.33
N ALA A 375 26.08 -5.53 -15.09
CA ALA A 375 25.74 -4.57 -14.05
C ALA A 375 26.11 -3.19 -14.57
N ALA A 376 25.10 -2.46 -15.05
CA ALA A 376 25.26 -1.09 -15.51
C ALA A 376 25.99 -0.33 -14.40
N PRO A 377 27.05 0.44 -14.72
CA PRO A 377 27.83 1.14 -13.71
C PRO A 377 26.87 1.95 -12.84
N ALA A 378 26.90 1.71 -11.52
CA ALA A 378 25.98 2.31 -10.57
C ALA A 378 25.92 3.83 -10.77
N THR A 379 24.92 4.29 -11.50
CA THR A 379 24.71 5.71 -11.76
C THR A 379 24.27 6.36 -10.46
N ARG A 380 24.94 7.45 -10.06
CA ARG A 380 24.51 8.27 -8.91
C ARG A 380 23.01 8.57 -9.06
N PRO A 381 22.22 8.47 -7.98
CA PRO A 381 20.81 8.82 -8.03
C PRO A 381 20.67 10.27 -8.53
N PRO A 382 19.53 10.61 -9.17
CA PRO A 382 19.30 11.96 -9.66
C PRO A 382 19.46 12.96 -8.51
N LEU A 383 20.28 13.97 -8.78
CA LEU A 383 20.61 15.00 -7.83
C LEU A 383 19.42 15.95 -7.68
N THR A 384 18.82 15.95 -6.48
CA THR A 384 17.69 16.80 -6.13
C THR A 384 18.10 17.71 -4.98
N LYS A 385 17.48 18.89 -4.90
CA LYS A 385 17.72 19.83 -3.79
C LYS A 385 17.44 19.17 -2.44
N PHE A 386 16.31 18.45 -2.36
CA PHE A 386 15.86 17.76 -1.17
C PHE A 386 15.51 16.30 -1.43
N LYS A 387 15.52 15.49 -0.37
CA LYS A 387 14.87 14.18 -0.29
C LYS A 387 13.85 14.21 0.85
N LEU A 388 12.83 13.36 0.78
CA LEU A 388 11.79 13.26 1.79
C LEU A 388 12.22 12.32 2.92
N ILE A 389 12.00 12.74 4.16
CA ILE A 389 11.84 11.84 5.30
C ILE A 389 10.35 11.69 5.58
N ARG A 390 9.88 10.46 5.78
CA ARG A 390 8.49 10.15 6.15
C ARG A 390 8.46 9.09 7.23
N VAL A 391 7.88 9.47 8.37
CA VAL A 391 7.62 8.58 9.52
C VAL A 391 6.15 8.67 9.88
N PHE A 392 5.53 7.53 10.18
CA PHE A 392 4.20 7.46 10.79
C PHE A 392 4.32 6.87 12.18
N ASP A 393 3.91 7.65 13.17
CA ASP A 393 3.77 7.19 14.54
C ASP A 393 2.32 6.73 14.78
N PHE A 394 2.14 5.42 14.97
CA PHE A 394 0.84 4.79 15.23
C PHE A 394 0.57 4.57 16.72
N ASP A 395 1.51 4.90 17.60
CA ASP A 395 1.41 4.73 19.06
C ASP A 395 0.93 6.02 19.74
N VAL A 396 0.03 6.74 19.08
CA VAL A 396 -0.48 8.04 19.52
C VAL A 396 -1.87 7.89 20.11
N GLU A 397 -2.16 8.63 21.17
CA GLU A 397 -3.44 8.56 21.88
C GLU A 397 -4.32 9.76 21.52
N PRO A 398 -5.65 9.58 21.48
CA PRO A 398 -6.59 10.63 21.09
C PRO A 398 -6.60 11.79 22.10
N GLY A 399 -6.77 13.00 21.58
CA GLY A 399 -6.81 14.24 22.35
C GLY A 399 -5.44 14.75 22.82
N LYS A 400 -4.39 13.93 22.76
CA LYS A 400 -3.05 14.33 23.17
C LYS A 400 -2.34 15.14 22.09
N SER A 401 -1.41 15.99 22.52
CA SER A 401 -0.54 16.75 21.62
C SER A 401 0.89 16.24 21.71
N TYR A 402 1.59 16.14 20.60
CA TYR A 402 2.96 15.64 20.55
C TYR A 402 3.89 16.56 19.76
N ARG A 403 5.17 16.61 20.15
CA ARG A 403 6.26 17.21 19.35
C ARG A 403 7.30 16.17 19.01
N TYR A 404 7.98 16.38 17.89
CA TYR A 404 8.95 15.45 17.33
C TYR A 404 10.27 16.13 17.00
N GLN A 405 11.35 15.37 17.11
CA GLN A 405 12.63 15.65 16.48
C GLN A 405 13.12 14.40 15.77
N LEU A 406 13.85 14.66 14.69
CA LEU A 406 14.39 13.63 13.82
C LEU A 406 15.91 13.77 13.76
N GLN A 407 16.59 12.64 13.67
CA GLN A 407 18.03 12.57 13.47
C GLN A 407 18.32 11.55 12.37
N ILE A 408 19.16 11.92 11.41
CA ILE A 408 19.48 11.06 10.28
C ILE A 408 20.69 10.21 10.66
N VAL A 409 20.63 8.92 10.30
CA VAL A 409 21.76 8.02 10.40
C VAL A 409 22.22 7.64 9.00
N ILE A 410 23.52 7.76 8.76
CA ILE A 410 24.17 7.42 7.49
C ILE A 410 25.32 6.46 7.71
N LYS A 411 25.65 5.67 6.69
CA LYS A 411 26.85 4.82 6.71
C LYS A 411 28.10 5.69 6.68
N ASN A 412 29.05 5.40 7.57
CA ASN A 412 30.32 6.11 7.62
C ASN A 412 31.20 5.76 6.39
N PRO A 413 31.50 6.72 5.49
CA PRO A 413 32.41 6.50 4.37
C PRO A 413 33.88 6.33 4.78
N ASN A 414 34.22 6.51 6.05
CA ASN A 414 35.55 6.27 6.62
C ASN A 414 35.58 5.07 7.57
N GLY A 415 34.45 4.36 7.73
CA GLY A 415 34.31 3.25 8.67
C GLY A 415 35.19 2.04 8.35
N LYS A 416 35.42 1.20 9.35
CA LYS A 416 36.29 0.02 9.30
C LYS A 416 35.91 -0.96 8.19
N SER A 417 34.62 -1.12 7.88
CA SER A 417 34.11 -1.96 6.80
C SER A 417 34.68 -1.60 5.43
N ARG A 418 35.18 -0.37 5.25
CA ARG A 418 35.83 0.09 4.01
C ARG A 418 37.28 -0.36 3.87
N GLY A 419 37.92 -0.84 4.94
CA GLY A 419 39.29 -1.34 4.91
C GLY A 419 40.36 -0.26 4.67
N LEU A 420 40.03 1.03 4.81
CA LEU A 420 40.99 2.11 4.60
C LEU A 420 42.06 2.12 5.71
N PRO A 421 43.36 2.22 5.37
CA PRO A 421 44.41 2.46 6.36
C PRO A 421 44.19 3.75 7.15
N ALA A 422 44.51 3.74 8.45
CA ALA A 422 44.28 4.88 9.35
C ALA A 422 45.04 6.16 8.93
N PHE A 423 46.18 6.02 8.24
CA PHE A 423 46.96 7.17 7.77
C PHE A 423 46.30 7.95 6.61
N TYR A 424 45.23 7.42 6.01
CA TYR A 424 44.40 8.15 5.07
C TYR A 424 43.39 9.07 5.75
N LEU A 425 43.17 8.95 7.06
CA LEU A 425 42.16 9.73 7.77
C LEU A 425 42.82 10.90 8.51
N ASP A 426 42.15 12.05 8.54
CA ASP A 426 42.54 13.17 9.40
C ASP A 426 42.34 12.82 10.87
N ASN A 427 41.21 12.20 11.19
CA ASN A 427 40.91 11.63 12.50
C ASN A 427 40.81 10.09 12.40
N PRO A 428 41.82 9.35 12.90
CA PRO A 428 41.79 7.88 12.92
C PRO A 428 40.64 7.25 13.72
N GLU A 429 40.11 7.94 14.73
CA GLU A 429 39.08 7.39 15.64
C GLU A 429 37.75 7.14 14.92
N ILE A 430 37.43 7.96 13.91
CA ILE A 430 36.22 7.84 13.09
C ILE A 430 36.15 6.49 12.37
N LYS A 431 37.29 5.82 12.17
CA LYS A 431 37.33 4.50 11.55
C LYS A 431 36.55 3.45 12.34
N ASP A 432 36.48 3.57 13.66
CA ASP A 432 35.84 2.58 14.51
C ASP A 432 34.31 2.68 14.50
N GLU A 433 33.76 3.80 14.01
CA GLU A 433 32.33 4.02 13.83
C GLU A 433 31.88 3.57 12.42
N GLU A 434 30.90 2.67 12.34
CA GLU A 434 30.33 2.24 11.05
C GLU A 434 29.17 3.13 10.58
N LEU A 435 28.54 3.82 11.52
CA LEU A 435 27.41 4.71 11.30
C LEU A 435 27.74 6.06 11.88
N ARG A 436 27.17 7.10 11.27
CA ARG A 436 27.28 8.47 11.73
C ARG A 436 25.91 9.09 11.80
N GLU A 437 25.71 9.92 12.80
CA GLU A 437 24.45 10.57 13.06
C GLU A 437 24.58 12.08 12.82
N SER A 438 23.50 12.70 12.36
CA SER A 438 23.39 14.17 12.36
C SER A 438 23.17 14.68 13.79
N GLU A 439 23.20 16.00 13.96
CA GLU A 439 22.50 16.62 15.08
C GLU A 439 20.99 16.33 15.01
N TRP A 440 20.28 16.48 16.12
CA TRP A 440 18.81 16.46 16.12
C TRP A 440 18.27 17.67 15.35
N SER A 441 17.16 17.48 14.64
CA SER A 441 16.45 18.56 13.97
C SER A 441 15.91 19.59 14.97
N GLN A 442 15.47 20.74 14.47
CA GLN A 442 14.61 21.62 15.26
C GLN A 442 13.32 20.88 15.65
N SER A 443 12.78 21.19 16.84
CA SER A 443 11.49 20.68 17.28
C SER A 443 10.40 21.04 16.28
N SER A 444 9.53 20.08 15.97
CA SER A 444 8.31 20.38 15.23
C SER A 444 7.39 21.33 16.02
N GLY A 445 6.37 21.87 15.36
CA GLY A 445 5.19 22.37 16.08
C GLY A 445 4.52 21.24 16.89
N PRO A 446 3.51 21.54 17.73
CA PRO A 446 2.69 20.49 18.33
C PRO A 446 1.69 19.92 17.30
N ALA A 447 1.54 18.60 17.27
CA ALA A 447 0.45 17.93 16.55
C ALA A 447 -0.55 17.39 17.55
N TRP A 448 -1.77 17.91 17.48
CA TRP A 448 -2.90 17.42 18.25
C TRP A 448 -3.54 16.21 17.56
N VAL A 449 -3.65 15.10 18.27
CA VAL A 449 -4.29 13.88 17.78
C VAL A 449 -5.80 14.02 17.94
N PRO A 450 -6.57 13.92 16.85
CA PRO A 450 -8.02 13.99 16.94
C PRO A 450 -8.59 12.87 17.82
N LEU A 451 -9.74 13.17 18.43
CA LEU A 451 -10.59 12.14 19.03
C LEU A 451 -11.03 11.15 17.95
N ASP A 452 -11.58 10.00 18.35
CA ASP A 452 -12.10 8.99 17.43
C ASP A 452 -13.43 9.39 16.77
N ALA A 453 -13.75 10.67 16.75
CA ALA A 453 -14.98 11.20 16.19
C ALA A 453 -14.66 12.34 15.22
N ASN A 454 -15.02 12.15 13.95
CA ASN A 454 -15.03 13.20 12.95
C ASN A 454 -16.39 13.87 12.92
N LEU A 455 -16.37 15.20 12.89
CA LEU A 455 -17.58 16.03 12.79
C LEU A 455 -17.70 16.62 11.40
N TYR A 456 -18.86 16.44 10.78
CA TYR A 456 -19.18 17.04 9.50
C TYR A 456 -20.41 17.92 9.56
N ALA A 457 -20.26 19.17 9.12
CA ALA A 457 -21.37 20.10 8.95
C ALA A 457 -22.19 19.66 7.72
N ALA A 458 -23.37 19.07 7.95
CA ALA A 458 -24.24 18.59 6.89
C ALA A 458 -25.21 19.67 6.40
N GLY A 459 -25.63 20.58 7.29
CA GLY A 459 -26.55 21.65 6.97
C GLY A 459 -27.00 22.43 8.20
N ILE A 460 -27.92 23.37 7.97
CA ILE A 460 -28.64 24.07 9.04
C ILE A 460 -30.12 24.02 8.71
N VAL A 461 -30.93 23.57 9.66
CA VAL A 461 -32.39 23.69 9.62
C VAL A 461 -32.76 25.11 10.02
N PRO A 462 -33.39 25.89 9.12
CA PRO A 462 -33.77 27.27 9.42
C PRO A 462 -34.82 27.30 10.54
N PRO A 463 -34.95 28.45 11.24
CA PRO A 463 -35.98 28.61 12.25
C PRO A 463 -37.37 28.48 11.63
N THR A 464 -38.27 27.87 12.39
CA THR A 464 -39.69 27.66 12.05
C THR A 464 -40.57 28.36 13.08
N GLU A 465 -41.88 28.44 12.83
CA GLU A 465 -42.82 29.03 13.81
C GLU A 465 -42.80 28.27 15.14
N ASP A 466 -42.70 26.94 15.10
CA ASP A 466 -42.65 26.07 16.27
C ASP A 466 -41.26 25.98 16.93
N SER A 467 -40.19 26.34 16.20
CA SER A 467 -38.80 26.29 16.66
C SER A 467 -38.07 27.54 16.17
N PRO A 468 -38.12 28.65 16.93
CA PRO A 468 -37.59 29.94 16.49
C PRO A 468 -36.05 29.98 16.44
N GLU A 469 -35.39 28.95 16.98
CA GLU A 469 -33.94 28.80 16.94
C GLU A 469 -33.54 27.87 15.78
N PRO A 470 -32.58 28.27 14.92
CA PRO A 470 -32.02 27.36 13.92
C PRO A 470 -31.34 26.16 14.60
N ALA A 471 -31.34 25.02 13.92
CA ALA A 471 -30.65 23.82 14.39
C ALA A 471 -29.58 23.38 13.38
N ALA A 472 -28.43 22.92 13.85
CA ALA A 472 -27.41 22.34 13.00
C ALA A 472 -27.77 20.89 12.65
N GLU A 473 -27.54 20.49 11.41
CA GLU A 473 -27.45 19.08 11.02
C GLU A 473 -25.98 18.68 10.99
N VAL A 474 -25.62 17.71 11.82
CA VAL A 474 -24.26 17.26 12.02
C VAL A 474 -24.19 15.77 11.72
N ILE A 475 -23.22 15.36 10.90
CA ILE A 475 -22.87 13.95 10.76
C ILE A 475 -21.66 13.69 11.64
N VAL A 476 -21.77 12.66 12.48
CA VAL A 476 -20.69 12.19 13.36
C VAL A 476 -20.23 10.85 12.84
N GLU A 477 -18.95 10.72 12.53
CA GLU A 477 -18.32 9.47 12.11
C GLU A 477 -17.36 9.02 13.20
N ILE A 478 -17.63 7.86 13.80
CA ILE A 478 -16.89 7.33 14.94
C ILE A 478 -15.95 6.23 14.45
N LEU A 479 -14.65 6.34 14.71
CA LEU A 479 -13.68 5.30 14.43
C LEU A 479 -13.68 4.25 15.54
N GLU A 480 -14.22 3.07 15.25
CA GLU A 480 -14.14 1.93 16.15
C GLU A 480 -12.88 1.13 15.84
N ILE A 481 -11.76 1.48 16.51
CA ILE A 481 -10.43 0.92 16.21
C ILE A 481 -10.39 -0.61 16.23
N ALA A 482 -10.93 -1.21 17.29
CA ALA A 482 -10.90 -2.66 17.50
C ALA A 482 -11.71 -3.42 16.43
N LYS A 483 -12.81 -2.82 15.96
CA LYS A 483 -13.68 -3.43 14.94
C LYS A 483 -13.24 -3.11 13.52
N GLY A 484 -12.39 -2.10 13.32
CA GLY A 484 -12.00 -1.65 12.00
C GLY A 484 -13.16 -1.08 11.19
N THR A 485 -14.08 -0.39 11.86
CA THR A 485 -15.30 0.20 11.28
C THR A 485 -15.36 1.70 11.54
N GLN A 486 -16.14 2.40 10.72
CA GLN A 486 -16.42 3.83 10.87
C GLN A 486 -17.93 4.11 10.82
N PRO A 487 -18.72 3.66 11.81
CA PRO A 487 -20.13 4.02 11.94
C PRO A 487 -20.31 5.53 11.90
N ALA A 488 -21.27 5.99 11.09
CA ALA A 488 -21.66 7.37 11.04
C ALA A 488 -23.16 7.55 11.34
N GLY A 489 -23.52 8.60 12.05
CA GLY A 489 -24.89 8.96 12.37
C GLY A 489 -25.14 10.43 12.15
N LYS A 490 -26.40 10.77 11.85
CA LYS A 490 -26.84 12.15 11.65
C LYS A 490 -27.63 12.62 12.87
N MET A 491 -27.24 13.76 13.42
CA MET A 491 -27.88 14.39 14.57
C MET A 491 -28.34 15.80 14.21
N ARG A 492 -29.38 16.24 14.91
CA ARG A 492 -29.84 17.63 14.90
C ARG A 492 -29.54 18.24 16.27
N LEU A 493 -28.84 19.37 16.28
CA LEU A 493 -28.40 20.04 17.51
C LEU A 493 -28.82 21.50 17.52
N HIS A 494 -29.19 21.98 18.70
CA HIS A 494 -29.32 23.40 19.02
C HIS A 494 -28.06 23.93 19.70
N ARG A 495 -27.95 25.26 19.79
CA ARG A 495 -26.80 25.90 20.43
C ARG A 495 -26.76 25.53 21.91
N GLY A 496 -25.56 25.19 22.40
CA GLY A 496 -25.31 24.76 23.77
C GLY A 496 -25.61 23.28 24.03
N GLU A 497 -26.15 22.54 23.06
CA GLU A 497 -26.38 21.10 23.23
C GLU A 497 -25.07 20.31 23.05
N PRO A 498 -24.83 19.32 23.92
CA PRO A 498 -23.74 18.37 23.71
C PRO A 498 -24.10 17.44 22.56
N LEU A 499 -23.09 17.02 21.80
CA LEU A 499 -23.20 16.05 20.72
C LEU A 499 -23.19 14.63 21.31
N GLN A 500 -24.29 14.32 22.01
CA GLN A 500 -24.53 13.04 22.68
C GLN A 500 -25.98 12.62 22.48
N GLY A 501 -26.22 11.34 22.22
CA GLY A 501 -27.58 10.81 22.07
C GLY A 501 -27.64 9.50 21.30
N GLU A 502 -28.85 8.97 21.16
CA GLU A 502 -29.12 7.81 20.32
C GLU A 502 -29.41 8.26 18.89
N ALA A 503 -28.73 7.67 17.92
CA ALA A 503 -29.00 7.88 16.51
C ALA A 503 -28.68 6.59 15.73
N PRO A 504 -29.44 6.27 14.68
CA PRO A 504 -29.07 5.17 13.79
C PRO A 504 -27.66 5.41 13.23
N LEU A 505 -26.76 4.46 13.49
CA LEU A 505 -25.41 4.45 12.95
C LEU A 505 -25.39 3.55 11.72
N GLN A 506 -24.71 4.01 10.67
CA GLN A 506 -24.58 3.28 9.42
C GLN A 506 -23.16 3.41 8.90
N TYR A 507 -22.64 2.34 8.32
CA TYR A 507 -21.32 2.36 7.70
C TYR A 507 -21.24 1.39 6.54
N ALA A 508 -20.33 1.72 5.63
CA ALA A 508 -19.90 0.82 4.58
C ALA A 508 -18.79 -0.08 5.15
N ASP A 509 -19.11 -1.34 5.44
CA ASP A 509 -18.12 -2.34 5.77
C ASP A 509 -17.37 -2.73 4.49
N VAL A 510 -16.13 -2.22 4.40
CA VAL A 510 -15.22 -2.46 3.28
C VAL A 510 -14.81 -3.92 3.14
N GLN A 511 -14.85 -4.70 4.22
CA GLN A 511 -14.44 -6.10 4.23
C GLN A 511 -15.57 -6.99 3.69
N SER A 512 -16.79 -6.82 4.20
CA SER A 512 -17.95 -7.59 3.72
C SER A 512 -18.61 -7.01 2.46
N GLN A 513 -18.23 -5.78 2.06
CA GLN A 513 -18.86 -5.01 0.99
C GLN A 513 -20.36 -4.79 1.23
N LYS A 514 -20.74 -4.57 2.50
CA LYS A 514 -22.11 -4.34 2.93
C LYS A 514 -22.26 -3.04 3.69
N VAL A 515 -23.40 -2.40 3.53
CA VAL A 515 -23.85 -1.34 4.42
C VAL A 515 -24.47 -1.98 5.64
N MET A 516 -23.87 -1.71 6.79
CA MET A 516 -24.31 -2.16 8.10
C MET A 516 -25.08 -1.05 8.79
N ILE A 517 -26.16 -1.40 9.48
CA ILE A 517 -27.04 -0.45 10.18
C ILE A 517 -27.22 -0.90 11.63
N ASP A 518 -26.79 -0.07 12.57
CA ASP A 518 -27.12 -0.15 13.99
C ASP A 518 -28.22 0.86 14.32
N LYS A 519 -29.44 0.37 14.52
CA LYS A 519 -30.61 1.23 14.84
C LYS A 519 -30.54 1.88 16.21
N GLN A 520 -29.74 1.33 17.11
CA GLN A 520 -29.60 1.76 18.51
C GLN A 520 -28.20 2.29 18.78
N GLY A 521 -27.55 2.81 17.74
CA GLY A 521 -26.24 3.40 17.86
C GLY A 521 -26.25 4.54 18.87
N LYS A 522 -25.23 4.57 19.74
CA LYS A 522 -25.03 5.65 20.69
C LYS A 522 -23.90 6.53 20.18
N ILE A 523 -24.19 7.81 20.00
CA ILE A 523 -23.18 8.84 19.78
C ILE A 523 -22.86 9.41 21.16
N ASP A 524 -21.61 9.26 21.57
CA ASP A 524 -21.11 9.74 22.84
C ASP A 524 -19.79 10.47 22.58
N THR A 525 -19.90 11.76 22.27
CA THR A 525 -18.73 12.61 22.02
C THR A 525 -18.61 13.69 23.08
N GLU A 526 -17.42 14.25 23.20
CA GLU A 526 -17.09 15.33 24.14
C GLU A 526 -17.36 16.73 23.55
N TYR A 527 -17.97 16.81 22.36
CA TYR A 527 -18.21 18.07 21.67
C TYR A 527 -19.52 18.74 22.10
N THR A 528 -19.49 20.06 22.22
CA THR A 528 -20.68 20.92 22.41
C THR A 528 -20.78 21.93 21.28
N LEU A 529 -21.98 22.11 20.70
CA LEU A 529 -22.21 23.12 19.68
C LEU A 529 -22.26 24.51 20.33
N LEU A 530 -21.26 25.35 20.10
CA LEU A 530 -21.20 26.69 20.69
C LEU A 530 -21.97 27.72 19.88
N ASP A 531 -21.85 27.68 18.56
CA ASP A 531 -22.51 28.62 17.67
C ASP A 531 -22.68 28.05 16.27
N LEU A 532 -23.57 28.66 15.49
CA LEU A 532 -23.81 28.33 14.09
C LEU A 532 -24.10 29.60 13.30
N ARG A 533 -23.60 29.65 12.06
CA ARG A 533 -23.81 30.74 11.13
C ARG A 533 -24.59 30.26 9.92
N LEU A 534 -25.75 30.88 9.70
CA LEU A 534 -26.58 30.60 8.53
C LEU A 534 -25.86 30.99 7.23
N PRO A 535 -26.04 30.20 6.16
CA PRO A 535 -25.48 30.51 4.85
C PRO A 535 -26.16 31.78 4.30
N GLN A 536 -25.38 32.82 4.02
CA GLN A 536 -25.90 34.09 3.54
C GLN A 536 -26.01 34.08 2.01
N PRO A 537 -27.15 34.51 1.45
CA PRO A 537 -27.26 34.71 0.02
C PRO A 537 -26.29 35.82 -0.40
N THR A 538 -25.42 35.52 -1.36
CA THR A 538 -24.59 36.53 -2.00
C THR A 538 -25.36 37.12 -3.18
N SER A 539 -25.32 38.44 -3.36
CA SER A 539 -26.05 39.11 -4.44
C SER A 539 -25.57 38.71 -5.83
N VAL A 540 -24.30 38.29 -5.93
CA VAL A 540 -23.65 37.76 -7.12
C VAL A 540 -22.63 36.71 -6.67
N GLY A 541 -22.98 35.41 -6.74
CA GLY A 541 -22.03 34.33 -6.45
C GLY A 541 -22.64 33.10 -5.77
N PRO A 542 -21.81 32.10 -5.43
CA PRO A 542 -22.23 30.99 -4.58
C PRO A 542 -22.60 31.50 -3.19
N GLN A 543 -23.61 30.86 -2.58
CA GLN A 543 -24.03 31.16 -1.21
C GLN A 543 -22.85 30.93 -0.25
N SER A 544 -22.70 31.76 0.78
CA SER A 544 -21.66 31.50 1.79
C SER A 544 -21.95 30.15 2.46
N PRO A 545 -20.92 29.35 2.80
CA PRO A 545 -21.16 28.09 3.49
C PRO A 545 -21.82 28.34 4.84
N ALA A 546 -22.59 27.36 5.29
CA ALA A 546 -22.97 27.26 6.70
C ALA A 546 -21.73 26.90 7.52
N GLU A 547 -21.52 27.58 8.65
CA GLU A 547 -20.40 27.38 9.57
C GLU A 547 -20.92 26.94 10.94
N LEU A 548 -20.29 25.93 11.53
CA LEU A 548 -20.61 25.37 12.86
C LEU A 548 -19.37 25.45 13.74
N LEU A 549 -19.50 26.01 14.93
CA LEU A 549 -18.42 26.10 15.91
C LEU A 549 -18.68 25.14 17.07
N PHE A 550 -17.80 24.17 17.24
CA PHE A 550 -17.83 23.23 18.35
C PHE A 550 -16.73 23.56 19.36
N MET A 551 -16.93 23.09 20.59
CA MET A 551 -15.92 23.05 21.63
C MET A 551 -15.83 21.64 22.20
N ASP A 552 -14.63 21.10 22.34
CA ASP A 552 -14.42 19.84 23.06
C ASP A 552 -14.39 20.05 24.58
N ASP A 553 -14.30 18.96 25.35
CA ASP A 553 -14.22 18.98 26.81
C ASP A 553 -12.96 19.68 27.36
N ARG A 554 -11.94 19.85 26.53
CA ARG A 554 -10.68 20.55 26.83
C ARG A 554 -10.73 22.03 26.49
N GLY A 555 -11.82 22.51 25.91
CA GLY A 555 -12.00 23.90 25.53
C GLY A 555 -11.38 24.28 24.18
N ASN A 556 -10.94 23.31 23.38
CA ASN A 556 -10.47 23.57 22.02
C ASN A 556 -11.67 23.85 21.11
N LEU A 557 -11.52 24.85 20.24
CA LEU A 557 -12.55 25.26 19.30
C LEU A 557 -12.35 24.59 17.93
N VAL A 558 -13.40 23.98 17.40
CA VAL A 558 -13.40 23.32 16.09
C VAL A 558 -14.43 23.97 15.18
N LEU A 559 -13.97 24.64 14.13
CA LEU A 559 -14.83 25.21 13.10
C LEU A 559 -15.03 24.20 11.97
N ARG A 560 -16.29 23.92 11.61
CA ARG A 560 -16.67 23.08 10.46
C ARG A 560 -17.56 23.87 9.52
N ASN A 561 -17.45 23.61 8.22
CA ASN A 561 -18.32 24.26 7.25
C ASN A 561 -18.81 23.27 6.18
N THR A 562 -19.95 23.59 5.60
CA THR A 562 -20.63 22.69 4.64
C THR A 562 -19.85 22.46 3.34
N VAL A 563 -18.98 23.39 2.94
CA VAL A 563 -18.23 23.28 1.67
C VAL A 563 -17.04 22.34 1.83
N ASP A 564 -16.22 22.51 2.87
CA ASP A 564 -15.08 21.65 3.14
C ASP A 564 -15.50 20.20 3.45
N ASN A 565 -16.72 20.04 3.96
CA ASN A 565 -17.28 18.75 4.36
C ASN A 565 -18.16 18.12 3.27
N ALA A 566 -18.38 18.79 2.12
CA ALA A 566 -19.34 18.36 1.09
C ALA A 566 -19.09 16.92 0.61
N SER A 567 -17.86 16.57 0.25
CA SER A 567 -17.53 15.22 -0.25
C SER A 567 -17.82 14.11 0.78
N ARG A 568 -17.59 14.39 2.06
CA ARG A 568 -17.87 13.44 3.16
C ARG A 568 -19.36 13.33 3.45
N VAL A 569 -20.08 14.45 3.39
CA VAL A 569 -21.55 14.49 3.51
C VAL A 569 -22.21 13.71 2.37
N GLU A 570 -21.76 13.86 1.13
CA GLU A 570 -22.28 13.11 -0.02
C GLU A 570 -21.98 11.60 0.11
N ARG A 571 -20.77 11.23 0.56
CA ARG A 571 -20.44 9.83 0.88
C ARG A 571 -21.41 9.24 1.90
N PHE A 572 -21.72 9.98 2.97
CA PHE A 572 -22.68 9.55 3.97
C PHE A 572 -24.09 9.41 3.40
N LYS A 573 -24.57 10.38 2.60
CA LYS A 573 -25.89 10.32 1.94
C LYS A 573 -26.01 9.10 1.02
N ALA A 574 -24.93 8.72 0.33
CA ALA A 574 -24.91 7.52 -0.49
C ALA A 574 -25.11 6.24 0.35
N ILE A 575 -24.44 6.16 1.51
CA ILE A 575 -24.64 5.09 2.48
C ILE A 575 -26.09 5.12 2.99
N GLU A 576 -26.63 6.30 3.34
CA GLU A 576 -28.01 6.49 3.81
C GLU A 576 -29.05 6.03 2.78
N LYS A 577 -28.81 6.33 1.50
CA LYS A 577 -29.67 5.90 0.38
C LYS A 577 -29.74 4.37 0.28
N VAL A 578 -28.60 3.69 0.43
CA VAL A 578 -28.56 2.21 0.46
C VAL A 578 -29.13 1.67 1.77
N ALA A 579 -28.94 2.37 2.90
CA ALA A 579 -29.47 2.01 4.21
C ALA A 579 -30.98 2.29 4.39
N SER A 580 -31.60 3.04 3.48
CA SER A 580 -33.05 3.30 3.44
C SER A 580 -33.82 2.48 2.41
N SER A 581 -33.18 1.97 1.34
CA SER A 581 -33.84 1.13 0.32
C SER A 581 -34.41 -0.17 0.91
N GLN A 582 -35.70 -0.47 0.77
CA GLN A 582 -36.25 -1.74 1.29
C GLN A 582 -35.40 -2.93 0.81
N PRO A 583 -35.17 -3.95 1.68
CA PRO A 583 -34.47 -5.14 1.25
C PRO A 583 -35.19 -5.66 0.01
N THR A 584 -34.49 -5.70 -1.13
CA THR A 584 -35.05 -6.26 -2.35
C THR A 584 -35.54 -7.65 -1.98
N LYS A 585 -36.87 -7.81 -1.92
CA LYS A 585 -37.50 -9.11 -1.72
C LYS A 585 -36.86 -9.98 -2.78
N VAL A 586 -36.01 -10.93 -2.36
CA VAL A 586 -35.38 -11.87 -3.29
C VAL A 586 -36.55 -12.41 -4.10
N PRO A 587 -36.62 -12.13 -5.43
CA PRO A 587 -37.76 -12.54 -6.22
C PRO A 587 -37.91 -14.02 -5.96
N ASP A 588 -39.05 -14.42 -5.38
CA ASP A 588 -39.29 -15.77 -4.90
C ASP A 588 -38.74 -16.71 -5.96
N THR A 589 -37.65 -17.41 -5.61
CA THR A 589 -36.98 -18.35 -6.52
C THR A 589 -38.12 -19.15 -7.12
N PRO A 590 -38.35 -19.10 -8.46
CA PRO A 590 -39.56 -19.66 -9.04
C PRO A 590 -39.69 -21.06 -8.49
N GLU A 591 -40.75 -21.27 -7.69
CA GLU A 591 -40.92 -22.49 -6.89
C GLU A 591 -40.50 -23.64 -7.77
N THR A 592 -39.40 -24.30 -7.39
CA THR A 592 -38.95 -25.49 -8.09
C THR A 592 -40.20 -26.34 -8.24
N PRO A 593 -40.69 -26.61 -9.46
CA PRO A 593 -41.95 -27.33 -9.62
C PRO A 593 -41.83 -28.60 -8.79
N PRO A 594 -42.82 -28.92 -7.94
CA PRO A 594 -42.70 -29.96 -6.94
C PRO A 594 -42.17 -31.23 -7.59
N ALA A 595 -40.99 -31.67 -7.17
CA ALA A 595 -40.27 -32.81 -7.73
C ALA A 595 -41.01 -34.16 -7.51
N ASP A 596 -42.19 -34.14 -6.89
CA ASP A 596 -42.92 -35.32 -6.42
C ASP A 596 -44.11 -35.73 -7.30
N ARG A 597 -44.31 -35.16 -8.51
CA ARG A 597 -45.43 -35.59 -9.38
C ARG A 597 -45.13 -36.69 -10.40
N ASP A 598 -43.88 -37.05 -10.65
CA ASP A 598 -43.53 -38.04 -11.70
C ASP A 598 -42.91 -39.36 -11.20
N ILE A 599 -42.67 -39.52 -9.89
CA ILE A 599 -42.11 -40.78 -9.37
C ILE A 599 -43.17 -41.90 -9.36
N ASP A 600 -44.43 -41.58 -9.06
CA ASP A 600 -45.53 -42.55 -9.07
C ASP A 600 -45.91 -43.00 -10.49
N GLU A 601 -45.79 -42.11 -11.50
CA GLU A 601 -46.10 -42.47 -12.89
C GLU A 601 -44.99 -43.35 -13.53
N TRP A 602 -43.76 -43.25 -13.03
CA TRP A 602 -42.65 -44.12 -13.44
C TRP A 602 -42.72 -45.52 -12.80
N GLU A 603 -43.13 -45.62 -11.53
CA GLU A 603 -43.36 -46.90 -10.84
C GLU A 603 -44.53 -47.69 -11.46
N ASP A 604 -45.61 -47.01 -11.86
CA ASP A 604 -46.78 -47.67 -12.46
C ASP A 604 -46.52 -48.15 -13.90
N LYS A 605 -45.67 -47.43 -14.67
CA LYS A 605 -45.15 -47.90 -15.97
C LYS A 605 -44.24 -49.12 -15.85
N LYS A 606 -43.55 -49.30 -14.72
CA LYS A 606 -42.69 -50.47 -14.45
C LYS A 606 -43.51 -51.72 -14.12
N LYS A 607 -44.64 -51.56 -13.42
CA LYS A 607 -45.57 -52.67 -13.12
C LYS A 607 -46.36 -53.17 -14.33
N ARG A 608 -46.61 -52.34 -15.34
CA ARG A 608 -47.27 -52.76 -16.60
C ARG A 608 -46.36 -53.48 -17.60
N ARG A 609 -45.05 -53.54 -17.33
CA ARG A 609 -44.04 -54.21 -18.19
C ARG A 609 -43.49 -55.51 -17.62
N ARG A 610 -44.03 -55.98 -16.49
CA ARG A 610 -43.89 -57.35 -15.98
C ARG A 610 -45.25 -58.01 -16.01
#